data_AF-A0A369QA96-F1
#
_entry.id   AF-A0A369QA96-F1
#
_cell.length_a   1.000
_cell.length_b   1.000
_cell.length_c   1.000
_cell.angle_alpha   90.00
_cell.angle_beta   90.00
_cell.angle_gamma   90.00
#
_symmetry.space_group_name_H-M   'P 1'
#
loop_
_entity.id
_entity.type
_entity.pdbx_description
1 polymer ?
#
loop_
_entity_poly.entity_id
_entity_poly.type
_entity_poly.pdbx_seq_one_letter_code
_entity_poly.pdbx_strand_id
1 'polypeptide(L)'
;MKERKFKILAGLLSILLLFSLIIKLVNVPGGMILSGLVLGSFVLIAILLGSLIVAALLRLVFKKFSILTLYSVTTSIGFLLLHYNLYSPTLRIIVPPGFTGEVNLILSNVDDNILEVDSNGIGYVNQWTFDKIYTKPIVFESSGKNITERCVGFNPSTFWSKGKTCCLQGNQINTLSFEVVPIGKIGQKQYYSKDLTKLVDTSLVLATLHDRYTKIQTQPYEVELNKK
;
A
#
# COMPACT_ATOMS: atom_id res chain seq x y z
N MET A 1 -34.38 -17.81 12.94
CA MET A 1 -34.24 -17.94 11.47
C MET A 1 -34.29 -19.43 11.11
N LYS A 2 -35.12 -19.90 10.16
CA LYS A 2 -35.15 -21.32 9.77
C LYS A 2 -33.75 -21.77 9.33
N GLU A 3 -33.21 -22.87 9.85
CA GLU A 3 -31.84 -23.34 9.58
C GLU A 3 -31.50 -23.36 8.08
N ARG A 4 -32.45 -23.77 7.24
CA ARG A 4 -32.31 -23.76 5.77
C ARG A 4 -31.95 -22.37 5.23
N LYS A 5 -32.57 -21.30 5.75
CA LYS A 5 -32.28 -19.92 5.32
C LYS A 5 -30.86 -19.50 5.71
N PHE A 6 -30.40 -19.87 6.91
CA PHE A 6 -29.05 -19.55 7.37
C PHE A 6 -27.98 -20.26 6.53
N LYS A 7 -28.17 -21.55 6.22
CA LYS A 7 -27.26 -22.32 5.36
C LYS A 7 -27.09 -21.68 3.98
N ILE A 8 -28.21 -21.31 3.36
CA ILE A 8 -28.21 -20.66 2.04
C ILE A 8 -27.50 -19.31 2.12
N LEU A 9 -27.79 -18.50 3.14
CA LEU A 9 -27.17 -17.18 3.31
C LEU A 9 -25.65 -17.27 3.50
N ALA A 10 -25.18 -18.16 4.38
CA ALA A 10 -23.74 -18.33 4.63
C ALA A 10 -23.00 -18.83 3.38
N GLY A 11 -23.58 -19.77 2.63
CA GLY A 11 -23.01 -20.24 1.37
C GLY A 11 -22.94 -19.15 0.31
N LEU A 12 -24.04 -18.39 0.14
CA LEU A 12 -24.10 -17.30 -0.84
C LEU A 12 -23.10 -16.18 -0.50
N LEU A 13 -23.00 -15.81 0.79
CA LEU A 13 -22.01 -14.85 1.25
C LEU A 13 -20.58 -15.31 0.93
N SER A 14 -20.24 -16.56 1.25
CA SER A 14 -18.90 -17.11 0.97
C SER A 14 -18.57 -17.09 -0.52
N ILE A 15 -19.53 -17.42 -1.39
CA ILE A 15 -19.34 -17.43 -2.84
C ILE A 15 -19.16 -16.00 -3.38
N LEU A 16 -19.97 -15.05 -2.89
CA LEU A 16 -19.88 -13.65 -3.30
C LEU A 16 -18.54 -13.03 -2.89
N LEU A 17 -18.07 -13.31 -1.67
CA LEU A 17 -16.76 -12.87 -1.18
C LEU A 17 -15.62 -13.47 -2.02
N LEU A 18 -15.70 -14.77 -2.34
CA LEU A 18 -14.70 -15.42 -3.20
C LEU A 18 -14.63 -14.75 -4.58
N PHE A 19 -15.78 -14.53 -5.22
CA PHE A 19 -15.82 -13.89 -6.54
C PHE A 19 -15.25 -12.46 -6.50
N SER A 20 -15.61 -11.68 -5.47
CA SER A 20 -15.05 -10.34 -5.27
C SER A 20 -13.54 -10.36 -5.04
N LEU A 21 -13.01 -11.33 -4.27
CA LEU A 21 -11.58 -11.52 -4.06
C LEU A 21 -10.84 -11.85 -5.35
N ILE A 22 -11.38 -12.75 -6.18
CA ILE A 22 -10.79 -13.11 -7.47
C ILE A 22 -10.65 -11.85 -8.34
N ILE A 23 -11.68 -11.00 -8.41
CA ILE A 23 -11.62 -9.73 -9.14
C ILE A 23 -10.55 -8.80 -8.55
N LYS A 24 -10.48 -8.65 -7.22
CA LYS A 24 -9.48 -7.80 -6.57
C LYS A 24 -8.05 -8.28 -6.83
N LEU A 25 -7.81 -9.58 -6.80
CA LEU A 25 -6.47 -10.16 -6.99
C LEU A 25 -5.88 -9.88 -8.38
N VAL A 26 -6.70 -9.60 -9.39
CA VAL A 26 -6.22 -9.16 -10.72
C VAL A 26 -5.45 -7.84 -10.62
N ASN A 27 -5.89 -6.95 -9.73
CA ASN A 27 -5.32 -5.61 -9.56
C ASN A 27 -4.29 -5.51 -8.43
N VAL A 28 -4.03 -6.62 -7.72
CA VAL A 28 -3.06 -6.63 -6.63
C VAL A 28 -1.65 -6.62 -7.21
N PRO A 29 -0.76 -5.75 -6.68
CA PRO A 29 0.63 -5.70 -7.09
C PRO A 29 1.31 -7.07 -6.91
N GLY A 30 1.97 -7.56 -7.95
CA GLY A 30 2.76 -8.79 -7.89
C GLY A 30 4.13 -8.58 -7.26
N GLY A 31 4.81 -9.67 -6.90
CA GLY A 31 6.23 -9.63 -6.57
C GLY A 31 7.11 -9.56 -7.82
N MET A 32 8.43 -9.54 -7.63
CA MET A 32 9.39 -9.56 -8.75
C MET A 32 9.30 -10.82 -9.61
N ILE A 33 8.85 -11.94 -9.04
CA ILE A 33 8.87 -13.28 -9.69
C ILE A 33 7.46 -13.80 -9.97
N LEU A 34 6.48 -13.51 -9.10
CA LEU A 34 5.12 -14.03 -9.20
C LEU A 34 4.11 -12.90 -9.30
N SER A 35 3.16 -13.03 -10.21
CA SER A 35 2.04 -12.08 -10.31
C SER A 35 1.17 -12.11 -9.05
N GLY A 36 0.48 -10.99 -8.78
CA GLY A 36 -0.42 -10.88 -7.62
C GLY A 36 -1.52 -11.96 -7.63
N LEU A 37 -1.99 -12.35 -8.82
CA LEU A 37 -2.93 -13.44 -9.02
C LEU A 37 -2.39 -14.80 -8.55
N VAL A 38 -1.14 -15.14 -8.89
CA VAL A 38 -0.55 -16.43 -8.52
C VAL A 38 -0.35 -16.50 -7.01
N LEU A 39 0.24 -15.45 -6.42
CA LEU A 39 0.43 -15.39 -4.97
C LEU A 39 -0.91 -15.40 -4.22
N GLY A 40 -1.88 -14.62 -4.70
CA GLY A 40 -3.23 -14.59 -4.16
C GLY A 40 -3.94 -15.95 -4.25
N SER A 41 -3.73 -16.70 -5.33
CA SER A 41 -4.29 -18.04 -5.50
C SER A 41 -3.74 -19.02 -4.45
N PHE A 42 -2.45 -18.98 -4.14
CA PHE A 42 -1.88 -19.79 -3.05
C PHE A 42 -2.50 -19.46 -1.70
N VAL A 43 -2.68 -18.17 -1.41
CA VAL A 43 -3.33 -17.71 -0.17
C VAL A 43 -4.79 -18.18 -0.12
N LEU A 44 -5.52 -18.10 -1.24
CA LEU A 44 -6.91 -18.60 -1.31
C LEU A 44 -6.98 -20.11 -1.06
N ILE A 45 -6.09 -20.91 -1.66
CA ILE A 45 -6.03 -22.36 -1.43
C ILE A 45 -5.74 -22.64 0.05
N ALA A 46 -4.78 -21.92 0.65
CA ALA A 46 -4.47 -22.05 2.07
C ALA A 46 -5.68 -21.72 2.97
N ILE A 47 -6.44 -20.66 2.66
CA ILE A 47 -7.66 -20.32 3.39
C ILE A 47 -8.72 -21.42 3.25
N LEU A 48 -8.92 -21.95 2.04
CA LEU A 48 -9.89 -23.02 1.79
C LEU A 48 -9.53 -24.29 2.58
N LEU A 49 -8.28 -24.76 2.48
CA LEU A 49 -7.82 -25.94 3.21
C LEU A 49 -7.82 -25.73 4.73
N GLY A 50 -7.34 -24.58 5.19
CA GLY A 50 -7.36 -24.22 6.62
C GLY A 50 -8.78 -24.15 7.18
N SER A 51 -9.72 -23.55 6.43
CA SER A 51 -11.13 -23.48 6.81
C SER A 51 -11.77 -24.86 6.89
N LEU A 52 -11.35 -25.82 6.05
CA LEU A 52 -11.85 -27.19 6.11
C LEU A 52 -11.43 -27.87 7.42
N ILE A 53 -10.16 -27.71 7.81
CA ILE A 53 -9.63 -28.24 9.07
C ILE A 53 -10.36 -27.61 10.26
N VAL A 54 -10.49 -26.27 10.28
CA VAL A 54 -11.20 -25.55 11.35
C VAL A 54 -12.66 -25.98 11.42
N ALA A 55 -13.35 -26.12 10.29
CA ALA A 55 -14.72 -26.58 10.25
C ALA A 55 -14.88 -28.00 10.81
N ALA A 56 -13.94 -28.91 10.51
CA ALA A 56 -13.93 -30.27 11.05
C ALA A 56 -13.78 -30.27 12.58
N LEU A 57 -12.87 -29.44 13.12
CA LEU A 57 -12.72 -29.26 14.56
C LEU A 57 -13.97 -28.64 15.20
N LEU A 58 -14.53 -27.59 14.60
CA LEU A 58 -15.76 -26.95 15.07
C LEU A 58 -16.93 -27.92 15.06
N ARG A 59 -17.01 -28.86 14.12
CA ARG A 59 -18.07 -29.86 14.04
C ARG A 59 -18.07 -30.79 15.27
N LEU A 60 -16.92 -31.05 15.88
CA LEU A 60 -16.82 -31.87 17.11
C LEU A 60 -17.53 -31.19 18.28
N VAL A 61 -17.42 -29.87 18.37
CA VAL A 61 -18.04 -29.03 19.42
C VAL A 61 -19.49 -28.71 19.08
N PHE A 62 -19.74 -28.25 17.85
CA PHE A 62 -21.03 -27.75 17.38
C PHE A 62 -21.79 -28.80 16.56
N LYS A 63 -22.16 -29.92 17.21
CA LYS A 63 -22.80 -31.09 16.58
C LYS A 63 -24.15 -30.80 15.87
N LYS A 64 -24.78 -29.65 16.14
CA LYS A 64 -26.04 -29.24 15.49
C LYS A 64 -25.85 -28.73 14.05
N PHE A 65 -24.70 -28.13 13.73
CA PHE A 65 -24.48 -27.49 12.42
C PHE A 65 -23.76 -28.42 11.45
N SER A 66 -24.30 -28.57 10.23
CA SER A 66 -23.64 -29.34 9.18
C SER A 66 -22.23 -28.83 8.88
N ILE A 67 -21.31 -29.75 8.57
CA ILE A 67 -19.90 -29.42 8.26
C ILE A 67 -19.78 -28.36 7.17
N LEU A 68 -20.61 -28.43 6.12
CA LEU A 68 -20.63 -27.46 5.03
C LEU A 68 -21.01 -26.04 5.49
N THR A 69 -21.87 -25.92 6.51
CA THR A 69 -22.27 -24.64 7.07
C THR A 69 -21.13 -24.03 7.87
N LEU A 70 -20.48 -24.83 8.71
CA LEU A 70 -19.31 -24.40 9.46
C LEU A 70 -18.18 -24.00 8.51
N TYR A 71 -17.93 -24.80 7.49
CA TYR A 71 -16.98 -24.49 6.42
C TYR A 71 -17.28 -23.15 5.76
N SER A 72 -18.52 -22.95 5.29
CA SER A 72 -18.94 -21.70 4.63
C SER A 72 -18.77 -20.47 5.54
N VAL A 73 -19.02 -20.61 6.84
CA VAL A 73 -18.81 -19.53 7.82
C VAL A 73 -17.33 -19.25 8.00
N THR A 74 -16.50 -20.29 8.21
CA THR A 74 -15.05 -20.13 8.38
C THR A 74 -14.37 -19.56 7.13
N THR A 75 -14.76 -20.00 5.94
CA THR A 75 -14.25 -19.44 4.67
C THR A 75 -14.68 -17.99 4.51
N SER A 76 -15.93 -17.65 4.84
CA SER A 76 -16.39 -16.25 4.81
C SER A 76 -15.55 -15.35 5.71
N ILE A 77 -15.24 -15.80 6.93
CA ILE A 77 -14.36 -15.06 7.85
C ILE A 77 -12.95 -14.91 7.24
N GLY A 78 -12.36 -15.99 6.73
CA GLY A 78 -11.06 -15.94 6.07
C GLY A 78 -11.03 -14.99 4.87
N PHE A 79 -12.08 -14.99 4.05
CA PHE A 79 -12.22 -14.08 2.92
C PHE A 79 -12.42 -12.63 3.32
N LEU A 80 -13.16 -12.36 4.41
CA LEU A 80 -13.28 -11.01 4.96
C LEU A 80 -11.93 -10.48 5.45
N LEU A 81 -11.16 -11.30 6.18
CA LEU A 81 -9.82 -10.94 6.62
C LEU A 81 -8.90 -10.66 5.43
N LEU A 82 -8.96 -11.49 4.38
CA LEU A 82 -8.18 -11.26 3.16
C LEU A 82 -8.62 -9.98 2.44
N HIS A 83 -9.92 -9.69 2.36
CA HIS A 83 -10.44 -8.46 1.80
C HIS A 83 -9.93 -7.22 2.53
N TYR A 84 -9.87 -7.27 3.87
CA TYR A 84 -9.32 -6.21 4.69
C TYR A 84 -7.80 -6.05 4.48
N ASN A 85 -7.08 -7.16 4.34
CA ASN A 85 -5.64 -7.13 4.09
C ASN A 85 -5.31 -6.57 2.70
N LEU A 86 -6.11 -6.91 1.69
CA LEU A 86 -5.98 -6.41 0.31
C LEU A 86 -6.70 -5.07 0.09
N TYR A 87 -7.17 -4.40 1.14
CA TYR A 87 -7.77 -3.09 0.97
C TYR A 87 -6.66 -2.04 0.83
N SER A 88 -6.65 -1.32 -0.30
CA SER A 88 -5.87 -0.10 -0.48
C SER A 88 -6.80 1.06 -0.78
N PRO A 89 -6.83 2.11 0.05
CA PRO A 89 -7.55 3.32 -0.26
C PRO A 89 -6.95 4.00 -1.50
N THR A 90 -7.79 4.69 -2.26
CA THR A 90 -7.35 5.60 -3.32
C THR A 90 -7.27 7.00 -2.75
N LEU A 91 -6.05 7.56 -2.68
CA LEU A 91 -5.87 8.92 -2.16
C LEU A 91 -6.24 9.97 -3.20
N ARG A 92 -6.82 11.07 -2.72
CA ARG A 92 -7.01 12.31 -3.48
C ARG A 92 -5.97 13.31 -3.00
N ILE A 93 -5.05 13.69 -3.87
CA ILE A 93 -3.92 14.59 -3.53
C ILE A 93 -4.11 15.91 -4.27
N ILE A 94 -3.91 17.01 -3.57
CA ILE A 94 -3.99 18.36 -4.12
C ILE A 94 -2.58 18.94 -4.16
N VAL A 95 -2.13 19.36 -5.34
CA VAL A 95 -0.80 19.96 -5.56
C VAL A 95 -0.93 21.43 -5.97
N PRO A 96 0.15 22.23 -5.82
CA PRO A 96 0.17 23.60 -6.33
C PRO A 96 -0.08 23.69 -7.85
N PRO A 97 -0.59 24.82 -8.37
CA PRO A 97 -0.81 24.99 -9.80
C PRO A 97 0.48 24.84 -10.59
N GLY A 98 0.46 24.07 -11.69
CA GLY A 98 1.63 23.85 -12.53
C GLY A 98 2.72 22.98 -11.89
N PHE A 99 2.47 22.37 -10.73
CA PHE A 99 3.45 21.55 -10.03
C PHE A 99 4.04 20.48 -10.94
N THR A 100 5.37 20.37 -10.88
CA THR A 100 6.17 19.36 -11.52
C THR A 100 7.28 19.00 -10.55
N GLY A 101 7.41 17.72 -10.22
CA GLY A 101 8.33 17.28 -9.18
C GLY A 101 7.93 15.96 -8.57
N GLU A 102 8.68 15.54 -7.56
CA GLU A 102 8.31 14.41 -6.70
C GLU A 102 7.32 14.86 -5.63
N VAL A 103 6.24 14.10 -5.48
CA VAL A 103 5.34 14.20 -4.33
C VAL A 103 5.82 13.22 -3.27
N ASN A 104 6.04 13.70 -2.06
CA ASN A 104 6.50 12.92 -0.91
C ASN A 104 5.45 12.96 0.20
N LEU A 105 4.81 11.82 0.47
CA LEU A 105 3.92 11.65 1.62
C LEU A 105 4.73 11.07 2.80
N ILE A 106 4.87 11.86 3.84
CA ILE A 106 5.66 11.54 5.02
C ILE A 106 4.82 10.78 6.03
N LEU A 107 5.38 9.71 6.61
CA LEU A 107 4.75 9.03 7.74
C LEU A 107 4.70 9.96 8.95
N SER A 108 3.50 10.16 9.49
CA SER A 108 3.19 11.24 10.42
C SER A 108 2.27 10.79 11.55
N ASN A 109 2.37 11.46 12.70
CA ASN A 109 1.51 11.23 13.88
C ASN A 109 0.26 12.13 13.84
N VAL A 110 -0.43 12.12 12.71
CA VAL A 110 -1.69 12.85 12.50
C VAL A 110 -2.86 11.89 12.56
N ASP A 111 -4.01 12.36 13.07
CA ASP A 111 -5.24 11.56 13.06
C ASP A 111 -5.74 11.38 11.62
N ASP A 112 -5.83 12.49 10.88
CA ASP A 112 -6.24 12.54 9.48
C ASP A 112 -5.07 12.87 8.55
N ASN A 113 -5.10 12.31 7.34
CA ASN A 113 -4.08 12.55 6.33
C ASN A 113 -4.11 14.01 5.83
N ILE A 114 -2.94 14.63 5.68
CA ILE A 114 -2.75 15.95 5.07
C ILE A 114 -2.31 15.73 3.61
N LEU A 115 -3.28 15.75 2.70
CA LEU A 115 -3.09 15.41 1.28
C LEU A 115 -3.09 16.63 0.33
N GLU A 116 -3.26 17.84 0.87
CA GLU A 116 -2.90 19.07 0.20
C GLU A 116 -1.42 19.32 0.44
N VAL A 117 -0.61 19.08 -0.59
CA VAL A 117 0.84 19.12 -0.47
C VAL A 117 1.37 20.53 -0.67
N ASP A 118 2.47 20.83 -0.01
CA ASP A 118 3.10 22.15 -0.08
C ASP A 118 3.78 22.43 -1.45
N SER A 119 4.43 23.60 -1.56
CA SER A 119 5.21 23.97 -2.75
C SER A 119 6.38 23.02 -3.04
N ASN A 120 6.84 22.27 -2.04
CA ASN A 120 7.86 21.24 -2.19
C ASN A 120 7.29 19.88 -2.58
N GLY A 121 5.97 19.72 -2.65
CA GLY A 121 5.30 18.46 -2.92
C GLY A 121 5.20 17.56 -1.70
N ILE A 122 5.30 18.10 -0.49
CA ILE A 122 5.30 17.34 0.77
C ILE A 122 3.89 17.31 1.36
N GLY A 123 3.41 16.11 1.67
CA GLY A 123 2.19 15.87 2.44
C GLY A 123 2.45 14.87 3.57
N TYR A 124 1.44 14.59 4.38
CA TYR A 124 1.58 13.75 5.57
C TYR A 124 0.47 12.70 5.63
N VAL A 125 0.83 11.47 5.98
CA VAL A 125 -0.12 10.36 6.12
C VAL A 125 0.08 9.64 7.44
N ASN A 126 -1.03 9.15 7.99
CA ASN A 126 -1.00 8.32 9.18
C ASN A 126 -0.48 6.90 8.88
N GLN A 127 -0.13 6.17 9.95
CA GLN A 127 0.42 4.82 9.86
C GLN A 127 -0.48 3.86 9.07
N TRP A 128 -1.78 3.88 9.34
CA TRP A 128 -2.73 2.99 8.67
C TRP A 128 -2.73 3.19 7.16
N THR A 129 -2.72 4.44 6.69
CA THR A 129 -2.67 4.76 5.26
C THR A 129 -1.34 4.36 4.64
N PHE A 130 -0.24 4.64 5.34
CA PHE A 130 1.12 4.31 4.90
C PHE A 130 1.32 2.81 4.65
N ASP A 131 0.72 1.98 5.48
CA ASP A 131 0.85 0.53 5.40
C ASP A 131 -0.07 -0.10 4.36
N LYS A 132 -1.24 0.52 4.09
CA LYS A 132 -2.28 -0.05 3.23
C LYS A 132 -2.20 0.37 1.77
N ILE A 133 -1.48 1.43 1.44
CA ILE A 133 -1.55 2.01 0.10
C ILE A 133 -0.64 1.33 -0.92
N TYR A 134 -1.23 0.93 -2.04
CA TYR A 134 -0.52 0.51 -3.25
C TYR A 134 -1.18 1.04 -4.54
N THR A 135 -2.45 1.47 -4.48
CA THR A 135 -3.20 2.01 -5.62
C THR A 135 -2.68 3.38 -6.05
N LYS A 136 -2.69 3.64 -7.36
CA LYS A 136 -2.39 4.96 -7.94
C LYS A 136 -3.36 6.04 -7.38
N PRO A 137 -2.86 7.19 -6.90
CA PRO A 137 -3.72 8.27 -6.41
C PRO A 137 -4.42 9.01 -7.56
N ILE A 138 -5.44 9.78 -7.20
CA ILE A 138 -6.04 10.79 -8.07
C ILE A 138 -5.45 12.14 -7.64
N VAL A 139 -4.88 12.87 -8.59
CA VAL A 139 -4.15 14.12 -8.31
C VAL A 139 -4.83 15.29 -9.00
N PHE A 140 -5.07 16.34 -8.23
CA PHE A 140 -5.62 17.61 -8.68
C PHE A 140 -4.66 18.75 -8.40
N GLU A 141 -4.64 19.76 -9.26
CA GLU A 141 -4.11 21.07 -8.88
C GLU A 141 -5.10 21.76 -7.93
N SER A 142 -4.62 22.69 -7.11
CA SER A 142 -5.49 23.51 -6.24
C SER A 142 -6.52 24.33 -7.02
N SER A 143 -6.30 24.55 -8.32
CA SER A 143 -7.28 25.11 -9.27
C SER A 143 -8.47 24.18 -9.58
N GLY A 144 -8.42 22.91 -9.17
CA GLY A 144 -9.40 21.87 -9.47
C GLY A 144 -9.11 21.06 -10.74
N LYS A 145 -8.03 21.37 -11.47
CA LYS A 145 -7.64 20.62 -12.68
C LYS A 145 -7.13 19.23 -12.31
N ASN A 146 -7.72 18.18 -12.89
CA ASN A 146 -7.22 16.81 -12.74
C ASN A 146 -5.94 16.61 -13.56
N ILE A 147 -4.88 16.13 -12.92
CA ILE A 147 -3.56 15.89 -13.53
C ILE A 147 -3.07 14.45 -13.29
N THR A 148 -3.97 13.53 -12.94
CA THR A 148 -3.65 12.13 -12.60
C THR A 148 -2.87 11.40 -13.70
N GLU A 149 -3.10 11.74 -14.95
CA GLU A 149 -2.39 11.18 -16.11
C GLU A 149 -0.89 11.51 -16.13
N ARG A 150 -0.49 12.63 -15.52
CA ARG A 150 0.91 13.06 -15.36
C ARG A 150 1.63 12.33 -14.23
N CYS A 151 0.93 11.50 -13.47
CA CYS A 151 1.50 10.82 -12.31
C CYS A 151 2.20 9.52 -12.73
N VAL A 152 3.50 9.43 -12.44
CA VAL A 152 4.37 8.30 -12.77
C VAL A 152 4.86 7.65 -11.48
N GLY A 153 4.65 6.34 -11.37
CA GLY A 153 5.14 5.53 -10.26
C GLY A 153 6.55 5.00 -10.50
N PHE A 154 7.23 4.60 -9.43
CA PHE A 154 8.62 4.13 -9.53
C PHE A 154 8.77 2.62 -9.69
N ASN A 155 7.78 1.82 -9.27
CA ASN A 155 7.85 0.37 -9.28
C ASN A 155 6.77 -0.23 -10.21
N PRO A 156 7.12 -1.20 -11.09
CA PRO A 156 6.12 -1.89 -11.92
C PRO A 156 5.11 -2.69 -11.09
N SER A 157 5.50 -3.14 -9.90
CA SER A 157 4.64 -3.85 -8.97
C SER A 157 3.71 -2.90 -8.23
N THR A 158 4.21 -1.83 -7.61
CA THR A 158 3.41 -0.87 -6.82
C THR A 158 3.56 0.55 -7.35
N PHE A 159 2.48 1.32 -7.42
CA PHE A 159 2.57 2.71 -7.91
C PHE A 159 3.53 3.55 -7.06
N TRP A 160 3.44 3.37 -5.74
CA TRP A 160 4.24 4.11 -4.76
C TRP A 160 5.64 3.54 -4.61
N SER A 161 6.62 4.44 -4.49
CA SER A 161 7.94 4.13 -3.95
C SER A 161 7.91 4.26 -2.43
N LYS A 162 8.43 3.27 -1.70
CA LYS A 162 8.66 3.38 -0.26
C LYS A 162 10.12 3.74 -0.02
N GLY A 163 10.35 4.89 0.59
CA GLY A 163 11.68 5.43 0.87
C GLY A 163 11.95 5.59 2.36
N LYS A 164 13.25 5.65 2.67
CA LYS A 164 13.75 6.08 3.98
C LYS A 164 14.85 7.10 3.77
N THR A 165 14.72 8.25 4.41
CA THR A 165 15.75 9.30 4.39
C THR A 165 16.30 9.49 5.79
N CYS A 166 17.62 9.61 5.91
CA CYS A 166 18.30 9.87 7.16
C CYS A 166 19.13 11.15 7.07
N CYS A 167 19.37 11.89 8.15
CA CYS A 167 18.79 11.73 9.49
C CYS A 167 18.25 13.07 9.98
N LEU A 168 16.97 13.10 10.36
CA LEU A 168 16.38 14.24 11.05
C LEU A 168 16.57 14.01 12.56
N GLN A 169 17.49 14.76 13.17
CA GLN A 169 17.81 14.62 14.62
C GLN A 169 18.16 13.18 15.04
N GLY A 170 18.84 12.43 14.16
CA GLY A 170 19.21 11.03 14.41
C GLY A 170 18.11 10.00 14.12
N ASN A 171 16.93 10.43 13.66
CA ASN A 171 15.83 9.55 13.27
C ASN A 171 15.65 9.48 11.75
N GLN A 172 15.01 8.39 11.30
CA GLN A 172 14.66 8.18 9.89
C GLN A 172 13.28 8.78 9.57
N ILE A 173 13.18 9.38 8.39
CA ILE A 173 11.93 9.81 7.77
C ILE A 173 11.50 8.70 6.81
N ASN A 174 10.32 8.12 7.03
CA ASN A 174 9.74 7.14 6.10
C ASN A 174 8.81 7.86 5.13
N THR A 175 8.90 7.52 3.85
CA THR A 175 8.16 8.22 2.79
C THR A 175 7.50 7.28 1.80
N LEU A 176 6.40 7.77 1.24
CA LEU A 176 5.74 7.25 0.05
C LEU A 176 5.85 8.30 -1.05
N SER A 177 6.40 7.95 -2.20
CA SER A 177 6.60 8.93 -3.28
C SER A 177 6.20 8.45 -4.67
N PHE A 178 5.90 9.44 -5.52
CA PHE A 178 5.67 9.31 -6.96
C PHE A 178 5.99 10.65 -7.64
N GLU A 179 6.04 10.67 -8.97
CA GLU A 179 6.36 11.88 -9.74
C GLU A 179 5.15 12.46 -10.44
N VAL A 180 5.08 13.79 -10.48
CA VAL A 180 4.23 14.54 -11.40
C VAL A 180 5.13 15.12 -12.48
N VAL A 181 4.98 14.63 -13.71
CA VAL A 181 5.87 14.98 -14.83
C VAL A 181 5.29 16.11 -15.69
N PRO A 182 6.12 16.82 -16.48
CA PRO A 182 5.64 17.77 -17.48
C PRO A 182 4.74 17.11 -18.54
N ILE A 183 3.87 17.90 -19.17
CA ILE A 183 2.93 17.41 -20.20
C ILE A 183 3.65 16.68 -21.35
N GLY A 184 4.83 17.16 -21.77
CA GLY A 184 5.63 16.53 -22.83
C GLY A 184 6.40 15.27 -22.41
N LYS A 185 6.26 14.81 -21.17
CA LYS A 185 7.04 13.70 -20.58
C LYS A 185 6.15 12.66 -19.90
N ILE A 186 4.85 12.64 -20.19
CA ILE A 186 3.91 11.68 -19.61
C ILE A 186 4.40 10.24 -19.85
N GLY A 187 4.45 9.45 -18.77
CA GLY A 187 4.95 8.08 -18.77
C GLY A 187 6.47 7.93 -18.64
N GLN A 188 7.24 9.03 -18.62
CA GLN A 188 8.70 9.00 -18.48
C GLN A 188 9.12 9.47 -17.08
N LYS A 189 9.84 8.61 -16.34
CA LYS A 189 10.45 8.98 -15.05
C LYS A 189 11.48 10.09 -15.23
N GLN A 190 11.48 11.06 -14.32
CA GLN A 190 12.39 12.21 -14.33
C GLN A 190 13.43 12.15 -13.20
N TYR A 191 13.25 11.28 -12.21
CA TYR A 191 14.15 11.08 -11.06
C TYR A 191 14.38 12.37 -10.26
N TYR A 192 13.29 13.08 -9.98
CA TYR A 192 13.35 14.21 -9.06
C TYR A 192 13.80 13.72 -7.68
N SER A 193 14.68 14.48 -7.02
CA SER A 193 15.13 14.19 -5.66
C SER A 193 15.28 15.48 -4.87
N LYS A 194 15.01 15.40 -3.56
CA LYS A 194 15.12 16.53 -2.63
C LYS A 194 15.66 16.05 -1.29
N ASP A 195 16.38 16.93 -0.60
CA ASP A 195 16.81 16.69 0.78
C ASP A 195 15.66 16.96 1.75
N LEU A 196 14.91 15.90 2.07
CA LEU A 196 13.73 16.00 2.94
C LEU A 196 14.07 16.43 4.37
N THR A 197 15.31 16.24 4.84
CA THR A 197 15.70 16.56 6.22
C THR A 197 15.59 18.05 6.55
N LYS A 198 15.56 18.91 5.52
CA LYS A 198 15.45 20.37 5.64
C LYS A 198 14.07 20.92 5.33
N LEU A 199 13.18 20.10 4.77
CA LEU A 199 11.92 20.56 4.18
C LEU A 199 10.69 20.08 4.95
N VAL A 200 10.80 18.96 5.67
CA VAL A 200 9.67 18.41 6.43
C VAL A 200 9.41 19.21 7.69
N ASP A 201 8.13 19.29 8.06
CA ASP A 201 7.70 19.78 9.37
C ASP A 201 8.01 18.70 10.42
N THR A 202 9.10 18.93 11.15
CA THR A 202 9.60 18.01 12.17
C THR A 202 8.60 17.70 13.29
N SER A 203 7.62 18.58 13.52
CA SER A 203 6.60 18.39 14.56
C SER A 203 5.57 17.32 14.20
N LEU A 204 5.39 17.05 12.90
CA LEU A 204 4.42 16.09 12.38
C LEU A 204 5.05 14.71 12.15
N VAL A 205 6.34 14.67 11.82
CA VAL A 205 7.03 13.43 11.44
C VAL A 205 6.95 12.38 12.56
N LEU A 206 6.43 11.20 12.23
CA LEU A 206 6.54 10.03 13.09
C LEU A 206 7.93 9.42 12.89
N ALA A 207 8.87 9.94 13.66
CA ALA A 207 10.27 9.56 13.60
C ALA A 207 10.48 8.11 14.04
N THR A 208 11.08 7.30 13.17
CA THR A 208 11.50 5.93 13.53
C THR A 208 12.98 5.92 13.88
N LEU A 209 13.33 5.16 14.92
CA LEU A 209 14.72 4.97 15.34
C LEU A 209 15.59 4.51 14.16
N HIS A 210 16.78 5.09 14.04
CA HIS A 210 17.74 4.68 13.04
C HIS A 210 18.13 3.22 13.22
N ASP A 211 17.98 2.42 12.16
CA ASP A 211 18.43 1.05 12.15
C ASP A 211 19.96 0.98 12.21
N ARG A 212 20.49 0.60 13.37
CA ARG A 212 21.94 0.49 13.63
C ARG A 212 22.61 -0.67 12.89
N TYR A 213 21.84 -1.54 12.24
CA TYR A 213 22.36 -2.74 11.56
C TYR A 213 22.58 -2.54 10.05
N THR A 214 22.10 -1.43 9.47
CA THR A 214 22.33 -1.13 8.05
C THR A 214 23.69 -0.44 7.88
N LYS A 215 24.75 -1.22 7.62
CA LYS A 215 26.07 -0.68 7.24
C LYS A 215 26.06 -0.30 5.76
N ILE A 216 26.10 1.01 5.46
CA ILE A 216 26.30 1.49 4.09
C ILE A 216 27.77 1.26 3.72
N GLN A 217 28.04 0.29 2.85
CA GLN A 217 29.35 0.09 2.24
C GLN A 217 29.52 1.06 1.06
N THR A 218 29.86 2.31 1.32
CA THR A 218 30.42 3.18 0.26
C THR A 218 31.78 3.65 0.74
N GLN A 219 32.84 3.01 0.23
CA GLN A 219 34.17 3.62 0.29
C GLN A 219 34.17 4.82 -0.68
N PRO A 220 34.64 6.00 -0.24
CA PRO A 220 34.84 7.12 -1.15
C PRO A 220 35.90 6.74 -2.19
N TYR A 221 35.57 6.90 -3.47
CA TYR A 221 36.54 6.76 -4.55
C TYR A 221 37.47 7.98 -4.50
N GLU A 222 38.66 7.84 -3.92
CA GLU A 222 39.70 8.85 -4.02
C GLU A 222 40.16 8.94 -5.48
N VAL A 223 39.78 10.03 -6.15
CA VAL A 223 40.33 10.37 -7.46
C VAL A 223 41.75 10.90 -7.23
N GLU A 224 42.76 10.06 -7.46
CA GLU A 224 44.14 10.51 -7.59
C GLU A 224 44.24 11.47 -8.79
N LEU A 225 44.20 12.77 -8.49
CA LEU A 225 44.59 13.83 -9.42
C LEU A 225 46.10 13.69 -9.68
N ASN A 226 46.44 12.94 -10.72
CA ASN A 226 47.79 12.88 -11.26
C ASN A 226 48.24 14.29 -11.69
N LYS A 227 49.16 14.86 -10.90
CA LYS A 227 49.97 16.02 -11.30
C LYS A 227 50.87 15.60 -12.46
N LYS A 228 50.73 16.29 -13.59
CA LYS A 228 51.80 16.53 -14.56
C LYS A 228 51.76 17.99 -14.96
#